data_AF-A0A7S1HZT9-F1
#
_entry.id   AF-A0A7S1HZT9-F1
#
_cell.length_a   1.000
_cell.length_b   1.000
_cell.length_c   1.000
_cell.angle_alpha   90.00
_cell.angle_beta   90.00
_cell.angle_gamma   90.00
#
_symmetry.space_group_name_H-M   'P 1'
#
loop_
_entity.id
_entity.type
_entity.pdbx_description
1 polymer ?
#
loop_
_entity_poly.entity_id
_entity_poly.type
_entity_poly.pdbx_seq_one_letter_code
_entity_poly.pdbx_strand_id
1 'polypeptide(L)'
;PDTLLGVLYCVERWLVHDRVHGVLHMLAPADDEWGQRCVMILGREDLLHPPGSSQPSPRSPREPDGPPPEPQLWSSTSDEEHAQQVRRVQRCILDGHLYQLNYGRRWHGTLGASETRLWDVMRGLVAANPAPFG
;
A
#
# COMPACT_ATOMS: atom_id res chain seq x y z
N PRO A 1 28.54 -3.95 -9.21
CA PRO A 1 28.48 -4.13 -7.73
C PRO A 1 28.25 -2.78 -7.06
N ASP A 2 26.99 -2.37 -6.91
CA ASP A 2 26.51 -1.19 -6.12
C ASP A 2 24.97 -1.05 -6.17
N THR A 3 24.24 -2.12 -6.53
CA THR A 3 22.78 -2.06 -6.65
C THR A 3 22.15 -2.48 -5.35
N LEU A 4 21.38 -1.59 -4.72
CA LEU A 4 20.52 -1.92 -3.58
C LEU A 4 19.53 -3.02 -3.99
N LEU A 5 19.65 -4.20 -3.37
CA LEU A 5 18.78 -5.35 -3.67
C LEU A 5 17.55 -5.41 -2.76
N GLY A 6 17.60 -4.79 -1.59
CA GLY A 6 16.48 -4.78 -0.64
C GLY A 6 16.76 -3.95 0.60
N VAL A 7 15.69 -3.61 1.30
CA VAL A 7 15.71 -2.92 2.59
C VAL A 7 14.96 -3.79 3.60
N LEU A 8 15.62 -4.17 4.69
CA LEU A 8 14.99 -4.82 5.83
C LEU A 8 14.99 -3.85 7.01
N TYR A 9 13.82 -3.65 7.59
CA TYR A 9 13.68 -2.85 8.81
C TYR A 9 13.76 -3.79 10.02
N CYS A 10 14.68 -3.51 10.94
CA CYS A 10 14.63 -4.10 12.27
C CYS A 10 13.54 -3.38 13.06
N VAL A 11 12.45 -4.08 13.35
CA VAL A 11 11.30 -3.53 14.07
C VAL A 11 11.18 -4.23 15.43
N GLU A 12 11.40 -3.48 16.50
CA GLU A 12 11.38 -3.98 17.88
C GLU A 12 10.05 -3.68 18.60
N ARG A 13 9.21 -2.84 17.99
CA ARG A 13 7.97 -2.33 18.58
C ARG A 13 6.81 -2.53 17.61
N TRP A 14 5.75 -3.19 18.07
CA TRP A 14 4.64 -3.63 17.22
C TRP A 14 3.30 -3.32 17.86
N LEU A 15 2.45 -2.60 17.14
CA LEU A 15 1.03 -2.53 17.45
C LEU A 15 0.27 -3.48 16.51
N VAL A 16 -0.32 -4.54 17.06
CA VAL A 16 -1.00 -5.58 16.29
C VAL A 16 -2.50 -5.54 16.58
N HIS A 17 -3.31 -5.39 15.54
CA HIS A 17 -4.77 -5.46 15.65
C HIS A 17 -5.27 -6.86 15.32
N ASP A 18 -5.67 -7.60 16.35
CA ASP A 18 -6.47 -8.81 16.19
C ASP A 18 -7.90 -8.41 15.82
N ARG A 19 -8.20 -8.46 14.52
CA ARG A 19 -9.52 -8.09 13.98
C ARG A 19 -10.62 -9.07 14.34
N VAL A 20 -10.29 -10.33 14.67
CA VAL A 20 -11.29 -11.36 14.99
C VAL A 20 -11.85 -11.10 16.39
N HIS A 21 -10.97 -10.74 17.33
CA HIS A 21 -11.36 -10.46 18.71
C HIS A 21 -11.53 -8.97 19.00
N GLY A 22 -11.17 -8.09 18.05
CA GLY A 22 -11.25 -6.63 18.20
C GLY A 22 -10.25 -6.07 19.22
N VAL A 23 -9.09 -6.73 19.38
CA VAL A 23 -8.10 -6.39 20.41
C VAL A 23 -6.84 -5.81 19.77
N LEU A 24 -6.27 -4.78 20.40
CA LEU A 24 -4.95 -4.26 20.06
C LEU A 24 -3.91 -4.83 21.03
N HIS A 25 -2.85 -5.45 20.50
CA HIS A 25 -1.71 -5.95 21.25
C HIS A 25 -0.50 -5.02 21.06
N MET A 26 0.11 -4.60 22.17
CA MET A 26 1.36 -3.84 22.20
C MET A 26 2.51 -4.78 22.56
N LEU A 27 3.43 -5.03 21.63
CA LEU A 27 4.70 -5.72 21.85
C LEU A 27 5.85 -4.72 21.80
N ALA A 28 6.59 -4.59 22.89
CA ALA A 28 7.79 -3.77 23.01
C ALA A 28 8.74 -4.40 24.04
N PRO A 29 10.03 -3.99 24.09
CA PRO A 29 10.94 -4.39 25.15
C PRO A 29 10.41 -4.05 26.54
N ALA A 30 10.92 -4.76 27.57
CA ALA A 30 10.60 -4.43 28.95
C ALA A 30 11.01 -2.98 29.27
N ASP A 31 10.17 -2.28 30.03
CA ASP A 31 10.35 -0.88 30.41
C ASP A 31 10.48 0.12 29.24
N ASP A 32 9.98 -0.23 28.05
CA ASP A 32 9.98 0.66 26.89
C ASP A 32 8.99 1.83 27.07
N GLU A 33 9.52 3.05 27.18
CA GLU A 33 8.74 4.26 27.41
C GLU A 33 7.72 4.52 26.28
N TRP A 34 8.09 4.22 25.03
CA TRP A 34 7.18 4.41 23.89
C TRP A 34 5.98 3.47 24.00
N GLY A 35 6.20 2.19 24.29
CA GLY A 35 5.13 1.21 24.48
C GLY A 35 4.19 1.60 25.62
N GLN A 36 4.73 2.07 26.75
CA GLN A 36 3.93 2.56 27.88
C GLN A 36 3.08 3.78 27.50
N ARG A 37 3.65 4.75 26.75
CA ARG A 37 2.91 5.90 26.25
C ARG A 37 1.82 5.49 25.26
N CYS A 38 2.08 4.54 24.36
CA CYS A 38 1.08 4.03 23.44
C CYS A 38 -0.09 3.39 24.18
N VAL A 39 0.16 2.55 25.19
CA VAL A 39 -0.90 1.96 26.03
C VAL A 39 -1.70 3.04 26.75
N MET A 40 -1.04 4.06 27.30
CA MET A 40 -1.71 5.19 27.95
C MET A 40 -2.61 5.99 27.00
N ILE A 41 -2.18 6.21 25.75
CA ILE A 41 -2.96 6.94 24.75
C ILE A 41 -4.11 6.08 24.23
N LEU A 42 -3.87 4.81 23.93
CA LEU A 42 -4.88 3.89 23.40
C LEU A 42 -5.92 3.50 24.46
N GLY A 43 -5.57 3.51 25.74
CA GLY A 43 -6.52 3.30 26.85
C GLY A 43 -7.42 4.50 27.13
N ARG A 44 -7.24 5.62 26.43
CA ARG A 44 -7.98 6.86 26.61
C ARG A 44 -8.98 7.06 25.48
N GLU A 45 -10.25 6.72 25.75
CA GLU A 45 -11.36 6.91 24.80
C GLU A 45 -11.49 8.37 24.35
N ASP A 46 -11.17 9.34 25.23
CA ASP A 46 -11.20 10.78 24.95
C ASP A 46 -10.14 11.25 23.95
N LEU A 47 -9.05 10.49 23.79
CA LEU A 47 -7.99 10.76 22.82
C LEU A 47 -8.20 10.01 21.50
N LEU A 48 -8.88 8.86 21.54
CA LEU A 48 -9.30 8.12 20.35
C LEU A 48 -10.46 8.81 19.62
N HIS A 49 -11.34 9.46 20.39
CA HIS A 49 -12.49 10.22 19.91
C HIS A 49 -12.51 11.62 20.51
N PRO A 50 -11.58 12.52 20.13
CA PRO A 50 -11.56 13.87 20.65
C PRO A 50 -12.90 14.57 20.38
N PRO A 51 -13.48 15.33 21.34
CA PRO A 51 -14.75 16.02 21.13
C PRO A 51 -14.62 16.95 19.90
N GLY A 52 -15.33 16.59 18.81
CA GLY A 52 -15.17 17.18 17.48
C GLY A 52 -14.76 16.20 16.36
N SER A 53 -14.43 14.94 16.70
CA SER A 53 -14.00 13.89 15.76
C SER A 53 -15.11 13.30 14.87
N SER A 54 -16.34 13.80 14.99
CA SER A 54 -17.38 13.62 13.97
C SER A 54 -17.14 14.52 12.74
N GLN A 55 -16.10 15.36 12.75
CA GLN A 55 -15.53 15.85 11.50
C GLN A 55 -14.92 14.66 10.74
N PRO A 56 -15.37 14.36 9.51
CA PRO A 56 -14.62 13.45 8.66
C PRO A 56 -13.17 13.94 8.61
N SER A 57 -12.20 13.01 8.62
CA SER A 57 -10.76 13.31 8.45
C SER A 57 -10.59 14.49 7.51
N PRO A 58 -9.72 15.49 7.81
CA PRO A 58 -9.61 16.70 6.99
C PRO A 58 -9.57 16.23 5.54
N ARG A 59 -10.66 16.51 4.81
CA ARG A 59 -10.74 16.13 3.40
C ARG A 59 -9.47 16.74 2.81
N SER A 60 -8.67 15.92 2.14
CA SER A 60 -7.57 16.38 1.30
C SER A 60 -8.01 17.69 0.64
N PRO A 61 -7.16 18.75 0.68
CA PRO A 61 -7.55 20.10 0.28
C PRO A 61 -8.49 20.02 -0.91
N ARG A 62 -9.74 20.49 -0.74
CA ARG A 62 -10.83 20.31 -1.71
C ARG A 62 -10.23 20.42 -3.11
N GLU A 63 -10.22 19.29 -3.82
CA GLU A 63 -9.84 19.31 -5.24
C GLU A 63 -10.70 20.39 -5.91
N PRO A 64 -10.14 21.17 -6.83
CA PRO A 64 -10.89 22.21 -7.54
C PRO A 64 -12.21 21.62 -8.04
N ASP A 65 -13.31 22.37 -7.92
CA ASP A 65 -14.65 21.94 -8.38
C ASP A 65 -14.58 21.57 -9.86
N GLY A 66 -14.44 20.26 -10.12
CA GLY A 66 -14.20 19.69 -11.43
C GLY A 66 -13.90 18.20 -11.32
N PRO A 67 -14.12 17.41 -12.38
CA PRO A 67 -13.67 16.02 -12.38
C PRO A 67 -12.15 16.01 -12.14
N PRO A 68 -11.64 15.12 -11.27
CA PRO A 68 -10.21 14.98 -11.09
C PRO A 68 -9.58 14.75 -12.48
N PRO A 69 -8.46 15.43 -12.80
CA PRO A 69 -7.78 15.18 -14.06
C PRO A 69 -7.50 13.68 -14.16
N GLU A 70 -7.87 13.07 -15.29
CA GLU A 70 -7.62 11.65 -15.50
C GLU A 70 -6.13 11.35 -15.22
N PRO A 71 -5.83 10.31 -14.44
CA PRO A 71 -4.46 10.00 -14.11
C PRO A 71 -3.70 9.71 -15.41
N GLN A 72 -2.58 10.42 -15.60
CA GLN A 72 -1.72 10.18 -16.75
C GLN A 72 -0.98 8.86 -16.55
N LEU A 73 -1.58 7.78 -17.07
CA LEU A 73 -1.04 6.44 -17.00
C LEU A 73 -0.25 6.13 -18.28
N TRP A 74 0.92 5.52 -18.12
CA TRP A 74 1.70 5.00 -19.23
C TRP A 74 2.33 3.67 -18.86
N SER A 75 2.65 2.85 -19.87
CA SER A 75 3.22 1.52 -19.66
C SER A 75 4.63 1.42 -20.24
N SER A 76 5.46 0.55 -19.67
CA SER A 76 6.81 0.31 -20.15
C SER A 76 6.89 -0.27 -21.56
N THR A 77 5.77 -0.71 -22.13
CA THR A 77 5.69 -1.44 -23.39
C THR A 77 4.28 -1.32 -23.98
N SER A 78 4.18 -1.03 -25.28
CA SER A 78 2.89 -0.96 -25.98
C SER A 78 2.17 -2.31 -26.01
N ASP A 79 0.87 -2.30 -26.31
CA ASP A 79 0.09 -3.55 -26.42
C ASP A 79 0.62 -4.47 -27.52
N GLU A 80 1.03 -3.93 -28.67
CA GLU A 80 1.57 -4.72 -29.78
C GLU A 80 2.91 -5.38 -29.41
N GLU A 81 3.83 -4.62 -28.82
CA GLU A 81 5.11 -5.16 -28.36
C GLU A 81 4.91 -6.21 -27.27
N HIS A 82 4.00 -5.98 -26.32
CA HIS A 82 3.69 -6.96 -25.28
C HIS A 82 3.13 -8.25 -25.89
N ALA A 83 2.20 -8.15 -26.83
CA ALA A 83 1.64 -9.30 -27.55
C ALA A 83 2.72 -10.06 -28.34
N GLN A 84 3.66 -9.34 -28.97
CA GLN A 84 4.78 -9.98 -29.66
C GLN A 84 5.69 -10.76 -28.71
N GLN A 85 5.98 -10.23 -27.53
CA GLN A 85 6.76 -10.95 -26.52
C GLN A 85 6.01 -12.18 -26.00
N VAL A 86 4.70 -12.08 -25.77
CA VAL A 86 3.87 -13.23 -25.38
C VAL A 86 3.93 -14.34 -26.44
N ARG A 87 3.82 -14.00 -27.73
CA ARG A 87 3.95 -14.98 -28.84
C ARG A 87 5.32 -15.67 -28.84
N ARG A 88 6.38 -14.92 -28.54
CA ARG A 88 7.74 -15.47 -28.42
C ARG A 88 7.85 -16.46 -27.26
N VAL A 89 7.31 -16.10 -26.09
CA VAL A 89 7.28 -16.96 -24.90
C VAL A 89 6.52 -18.26 -25.19
N GLN A 90 5.36 -18.16 -25.83
CA GLN A 90 4.56 -19.34 -26.23
C GLN A 90 5.35 -20.27 -27.14
N ARG A 91 6.07 -19.72 -28.12
CA ARG A 91 6.91 -20.53 -29.01
C ARG A 91 8.02 -21.25 -28.24
N CYS A 92 8.69 -20.58 -27.31
CA CYS A 92 9.69 -21.22 -26.46
C CYS A 92 9.11 -22.36 -25.62
N ILE A 93 7.86 -22.25 -25.18
CA ILE A 93 7.16 -23.32 -24.46
C ILE A 93 6.89 -24.50 -25.39
N LEU A 94 6.36 -24.25 -26.59
CA LEU A 94 6.07 -25.30 -27.58
C LEU A 94 7.34 -26.02 -28.05
N ASP A 95 8.44 -25.30 -28.16
CA ASP A 95 9.76 -25.84 -28.50
C ASP A 95 10.43 -26.58 -27.31
N GLY A 96 9.77 -26.63 -26.14
CA GLY A 96 10.23 -27.36 -24.96
C GLY A 96 11.34 -26.68 -24.15
N HIS A 97 11.61 -25.39 -24.39
CA HIS A 97 12.66 -24.65 -23.66
C HIS A 97 12.26 -24.29 -22.22
N LEU A 98 10.96 -24.12 -21.96
CA LEU A 98 10.40 -23.87 -20.64
C LEU A 98 8.94 -24.30 -20.59
N TYR A 99 8.38 -24.44 -19.39
CA TYR A 99 6.98 -24.80 -19.21
C TYR A 99 6.08 -23.59 -18.99
N GLN A 100 6.59 -22.57 -18.30
CA GLN A 100 5.86 -21.33 -18.01
C GLN A 100 6.83 -20.18 -17.81
N LEU A 101 6.42 -18.98 -18.21
CA LEU A 101 7.07 -17.73 -17.84
C LEU A 101 6.02 -16.70 -17.45
N ASN A 102 6.18 -16.10 -16.26
CA ASN A 102 5.36 -14.97 -15.84
C ASN A 102 5.93 -13.68 -16.43
N TYR A 103 5.55 -13.38 -17.67
CA TYR A 103 5.91 -12.14 -18.33
C TYR A 103 4.85 -11.07 -18.05
N GLY A 104 5.29 -9.89 -17.60
CA GLY A 104 4.43 -8.76 -17.30
C GLY A 104 4.98 -7.46 -17.90
N ARG A 105 4.22 -6.38 -17.74
CA ARG A 105 4.66 -5.02 -18.04
C ARG A 105 4.47 -4.12 -16.84
N ARG A 106 5.21 -3.01 -16.79
CA ARG A 106 5.07 -2.02 -15.73
C ARG A 106 4.10 -0.94 -16.18
N TRP A 107 3.25 -0.52 -15.26
CA TRP A 107 2.42 0.65 -15.40
C TRP A 107 2.95 1.74 -14.48
N HIS A 108 2.89 2.96 -14.97
CA HIS A 108 3.38 4.15 -14.30
C HIS A 108 2.27 5.18 -14.25
N GLY A 109 2.21 5.92 -13.16
CA GLY A 109 1.29 7.03 -12.97
C GLY A 109 1.90 8.01 -11.98
N THR A 110 1.45 9.26 -12.03
CA THR A 110 1.89 10.30 -11.09
C THR A 110 0.97 10.32 -9.88
N LEU A 111 1.56 10.16 -8.70
CA LEU A 111 0.90 10.52 -7.45
C LEU A 111 1.18 12.00 -7.19
N GLY A 112 0.13 12.79 -6.97
CA GLY A 112 0.30 14.20 -6.57
C GLY A 112 1.14 14.31 -5.28
N ALA A 113 1.82 15.44 -5.10
CA ALA A 113 2.91 15.63 -4.13
C ALA A 113 2.55 15.56 -2.62
N SER A 114 1.30 15.26 -2.25
CA SER A 114 0.87 15.24 -0.85
C SER A 114 0.93 13.82 -0.27
N GLU A 115 1.56 13.68 0.91
CA GLU A 115 1.62 12.42 1.67
C GLU A 115 0.22 11.83 1.97
N THR A 116 -0.79 12.69 2.14
CA THR A 116 -2.20 12.28 2.31
C THR A 116 -2.71 11.47 1.11
N ARG A 117 -2.23 11.78 -0.10
CA ARG A 117 -2.66 11.10 -1.33
C ARG A 117 -2.20 9.64 -1.39
N LEU A 118 -1.07 9.30 -0.78
CA LEU A 118 -0.62 7.91 -0.72
C LEU A 118 -1.53 7.09 0.20
N TRP A 119 -1.86 7.62 1.37
CA TRP A 119 -2.79 6.98 2.29
C TRP A 119 -4.18 6.79 1.67
N ASP A 120 -4.68 7.81 0.96
CA ASP A 120 -5.95 7.73 0.24
C ASP A 120 -5.95 6.64 -0.83
N VAL A 121 -4.86 6.51 -1.59
CA VAL A 121 -4.69 5.43 -2.58
C VAL A 121 -4.69 4.06 -1.90
N MET A 122 -3.93 3.88 -0.82
CA MET A 122 -3.89 2.61 -0.09
C MET A 122 -5.26 2.23 0.47
N ARG A 123 -5.99 3.18 1.06
CA ARG A 123 -7.37 2.96 1.52
C ARG A 123 -8.30 2.57 0.37
N GLY A 124 -8.19 3.25 -0.76
CA GLY A 124 -8.96 2.93 -1.96
C GLY A 124 -8.68 1.53 -2.49
N LEU A 125 -7.40 1.11 -2.53
CA LEU A 125 -7.00 -0.23 -2.95
C LEU A 125 -7.59 -1.31 -2.04
N VAL A 126 -7.48 -1.14 -0.71
CA VAL A 126 -8.04 -2.11 0.26
C VAL A 126 -9.57 -2.19 0.16
N ALA A 127 -10.24 -1.06 -0.07
CA ALA A 127 -11.70 -1.02 -0.23
C ALA A 127 -12.17 -1.66 -1.54
N ALA A 128 -11.46 -1.42 -2.65
CA ALA A 128 -11.82 -1.92 -3.97
C ALA A 128 -11.42 -3.39 -4.20
N ASN A 129 -10.34 -3.85 -3.57
CA ASN A 129 -9.82 -5.21 -3.68
C ASN A 129 -9.30 -5.72 -2.32
N PRO A 130 -10.18 -6.25 -1.46
CA PRO A 130 -9.83 -6.69 -0.12
C PRO A 130 -9.05 -8.02 -0.15
N ALA A 131 -7.75 -7.93 -0.41
CA ALA A 131 -6.83 -9.04 -0.33
C ALA A 131 -6.47 -9.37 1.14
N PRO A 132 -6.07 -10.61 1.45
CA PRO A 132 -5.63 -10.99 2.80
C PRO A 132 -4.35 -10.25 3.25
N PHE A 133 -3.54 -9.77 2.30
CA PHE A 133 -2.37 -8.94 2.53
C PHE A 133 -2.53 -7.64 1.73
N GLY A 134 -2.54 -6.49 2.41
CA GLY A 134 -2.76 -5.17 1.80
C GLY A 134 -2.19 -4.03 2.63
#